data_AF-A0A923IEB2-F1
#
_entry.id   AF-A0A923IEB2-F1
#
_cell.length_a   1.000
_cell.length_b   1.000
_cell.length_c   1.000
_cell.angle_alpha   90.00
_cell.angle_beta   90.00
_cell.angle_gamma   90.00
#
_symmetry.space_group_name_H-M   'P 1'
#
loop_
_entity.id
_entity.type
_entity.pdbx_description
1 polymer ?
#
loop_
_entity_poly.entity_id
_entity_poly.type
_entity_poly.pdbx_seq_one_letter_code
_entity_poly.pdbx_strand_id
1 'polypeptide(L)'
;MPSLRDRRRIVTDEPYRIEPALLGRPLASFRRRAAAFVIDLALVGALIVVLFVGLTALSFHRSDGRLFADLWAARAAPEAERPARYADVGRFLAIMVERDPGLLDDEARAVLDGGGPAALWTLLNPEDGGTNLTIVGGASKIVVTPEGRRLQLGTDALMGGMANLYNVGFLFVAWFTAATRLGRGRTAGKLLARTRVVRLDGRPLSWWDCFGRAGGYSASAATALLGFLEA
;
A
#
# COMPACT_ATOMS: atom_id res chain seq x y z
N MET A 1 52.21 -10.00 -16.07
CA MET A 1 50.97 -9.38 -15.54
C MET A 1 50.09 -10.48 -14.95
N PRO A 2 49.44 -10.28 -13.79
CA PRO A 2 48.57 -11.28 -13.19
C PRO A 2 47.39 -11.61 -14.10
N SER A 3 46.95 -12.88 -14.10
CA SER A 3 45.81 -13.32 -14.90
C SER A 3 44.50 -12.65 -14.41
N LEU A 4 43.50 -12.52 -15.29
CA LEU A 4 42.18 -11.98 -14.91
C LEU A 4 41.49 -12.80 -13.79
N ARG A 5 41.88 -14.07 -13.60
CA ARG A 5 41.44 -14.91 -12.49
C ARG A 5 42.11 -14.53 -11.18
N ASP A 6 43.40 -14.22 -11.20
CA ASP A 6 44.15 -13.84 -9.99
C ASP A 6 43.70 -12.48 -9.45
N ARG A 7 43.37 -11.52 -10.33
CA ARG A 7 42.86 -10.20 -9.93
C ARG A 7 41.55 -10.23 -9.12
N ARG A 8 40.78 -11.32 -9.18
CA ARG A 8 39.55 -11.48 -8.38
C ARG A 8 39.79 -11.89 -6.93
N ARG A 9 41.03 -12.21 -6.55
CA ARG A 9 41.42 -12.68 -5.20
C ARG A 9 42.36 -11.74 -4.45
N ILE A 10 42.73 -10.60 -5.06
CA ILE A 10 43.61 -9.61 -4.46
C ILE A 10 42.89 -8.28 -4.36
N VAL A 11 43.06 -7.60 -3.21
CA VAL A 11 42.55 -6.24 -3.01
C VAL A 11 43.42 -5.30 -3.83
N THR A 12 42.85 -4.77 -4.91
CA THR A 12 43.50 -3.78 -5.77
C THR A 12 43.02 -2.39 -5.42
N ASP A 13 43.89 -1.40 -5.58
CA ASP A 13 43.57 0.02 -5.57
C ASP A 13 42.83 0.40 -6.86
N GLU A 14 41.67 -0.19 -7.13
CA GLU A 14 40.85 0.20 -8.29
C GLU A 14 40.47 1.68 -8.14
N PRO A 15 41.01 2.60 -8.95
CA PRO A 15 40.60 3.98 -8.88
C PRO A 15 39.13 4.04 -9.28
N TYR A 16 38.30 4.68 -8.45
CA TYR A 16 36.90 4.94 -8.81
C TYR A 16 36.88 5.66 -10.17
N ARG A 17 36.53 4.93 -11.22
CA ARG A 17 36.45 5.50 -12.57
C ARG A 17 35.24 6.42 -12.60
N ILE A 18 35.50 7.73 -12.53
CA ILE A 18 34.48 8.76 -12.67
C ILE A 18 34.40 9.17 -14.15
N GLU A 19 33.19 9.18 -14.69
CA GLU A 19 32.92 9.65 -16.04
C GLU A 19 33.30 11.13 -16.18
N PRO A 20 34.22 11.51 -17.09
CA PRO A 20 34.70 12.89 -17.22
C PRO A 20 33.59 13.92 -17.40
N ALA A 21 32.49 13.56 -18.08
CA ALA A 21 31.33 14.43 -18.28
C ALA A 21 30.57 14.80 -16.99
N LEU A 22 30.79 14.06 -15.90
CA LEU A 22 30.20 14.33 -14.58
C LEU A 22 31.07 15.25 -13.72
N LEU A 23 32.35 15.42 -14.04
CA LEU A 23 33.25 16.28 -13.28
C LEU A 23 32.76 17.74 -13.36
N GLY A 24 32.68 18.41 -12.21
CA GLY A 24 32.22 19.79 -12.09
C GLY A 24 30.70 19.99 -12.28
N ARG A 25 29.91 18.92 -12.48
CA ARG A 25 28.45 19.06 -12.53
C ARG A 25 27.89 19.33 -11.13
N PRO A 26 26.96 20.29 -10.97
CA PRO A 26 26.36 20.57 -9.67
C PRO A 26 25.50 19.38 -9.24
N LEU A 27 25.71 18.93 -8.01
CA LEU A 27 24.83 17.97 -7.37
C LEU A 27 23.48 18.62 -7.09
N ALA A 28 22.41 17.85 -7.21
CA ALA A 28 21.10 18.32 -6.79
C ALA A 28 21.14 18.69 -5.30
N SER A 29 20.66 19.89 -4.96
CA SER A 29 20.53 20.32 -3.57
C SER A 29 19.56 19.43 -2.81
N PHE A 30 19.72 19.37 -1.49
CA PHE A 30 18.86 18.57 -0.61
C PHE A 30 17.37 18.83 -0.84
N ARG A 31 16.95 20.10 -0.87
CA ARG A 31 15.55 20.50 -1.10
C ARG A 31 14.97 19.96 -2.39
N ARG A 32 15.76 19.94 -3.49
CA ARG A 32 15.31 19.36 -4.77
C ARG A 32 15.16 17.85 -4.70
N ARG A 33 16.04 17.16 -3.97
CA ARG A 33 15.94 15.70 -3.73
C ARG A 33 14.72 15.37 -2.86
N ALA A 34 14.50 16.13 -1.80
CA ALA A 34 13.34 15.99 -0.92
C ALA A 34 12.03 16.24 -1.66
N ALA A 35 11.94 17.33 -2.43
CA ALA A 35 10.76 17.61 -3.26
C ALA A 35 10.48 16.48 -4.27
N ALA A 36 11.52 15.98 -4.96
CA ALA A 36 11.38 14.85 -5.86
C ALA A 36 10.82 13.61 -5.15
N PHE A 37 11.32 13.31 -3.95
CA PHE A 37 10.90 12.18 -3.15
C PHE A 37 9.44 12.32 -2.66
N VAL A 38 9.04 13.50 -2.18
CA VAL A 38 7.67 13.78 -1.73
C VAL A 38 6.67 13.63 -2.87
N ILE A 39 7.01 14.12 -4.06
CA ILE A 39 6.16 13.95 -5.25
C ILE A 39 6.04 12.46 -5.60
N ASP A 40 7.15 11.73 -5.64
CA ASP A 40 7.13 10.29 -5.91
C ASP A 40 6.30 9.54 -4.86
N LEU A 41 6.35 9.97 -3.59
CA LEU A 41 5.57 9.40 -2.48
C LEU A 41 4.07 9.66 -2.66
N ALA A 42 3.68 10.87 -3.06
CA ALA A 42 2.29 11.20 -3.35
C ALA A 42 1.75 10.37 -4.52
N LEU A 43 2.55 10.20 -5.58
CA LEU A 43 2.15 9.40 -6.75
C LEU A 43 2.00 7.92 -6.43
N VAL A 44 2.96 7.31 -5.73
CA VAL A 44 2.84 5.91 -5.33
C VAL A 44 1.72 5.72 -4.31
N GLY A 45 1.51 6.68 -3.40
CA GLY A 45 0.38 6.68 -2.46
C GLY A 45 -0.96 6.70 -3.18
N ALA A 46 -1.12 7.57 -4.18
CA ALA A 46 -2.32 7.60 -5.02
C ALA A 46 -2.54 6.28 -5.78
N LEU A 47 -1.47 5.71 -6.35
CA LEU A 47 -1.53 4.41 -7.01
C LEU A 47 -1.95 3.29 -6.04
N ILE A 48 -1.39 3.27 -4.82
CA ILE A 48 -1.73 2.31 -3.77
C ILE A 48 -3.23 2.42 -3.43
N VAL A 49 -3.76 3.63 -3.27
CA VAL A 49 -5.20 3.84 -3.01
C VAL A 49 -6.05 3.35 -4.18
N VAL A 50 -5.68 3.68 -5.42
CA VAL A 50 -6.41 3.22 -6.62
C VAL A 50 -6.39 1.69 -6.71
N LEU A 51 -5.25 1.06 -6.44
CA LEU A 51 -5.14 -0.41 -6.40
C LEU A 51 -5.97 -1.00 -5.26
N PHE A 52 -5.98 -0.38 -4.08
CA PHE A 52 -6.80 -0.83 -2.96
C PHE A 52 -8.28 -0.86 -3.33
N VAL A 53 -8.79 0.27 -3.83
CA VAL A 53 -10.20 0.41 -4.22
C VAL A 53 -10.52 -0.53 -5.38
N GLY A 54 -9.66 -0.57 -6.41
CA GLY A 54 -9.86 -1.40 -7.59
C GLY A 54 -9.83 -2.90 -7.30
N LEU A 55 -8.88 -3.38 -6.48
CA LEU A 55 -8.80 -4.79 -6.08
C LEU A 55 -9.96 -5.17 -5.16
N THR A 56 -10.37 -4.29 -4.26
CA THR A 56 -11.54 -4.51 -3.40
C THR A 56 -12.81 -4.59 -4.24
N ALA A 57 -13.03 -3.63 -5.13
CA ALA A 57 -14.19 -3.62 -6.03
C ALA A 57 -14.20 -4.86 -6.94
N LEU A 58 -13.05 -5.25 -7.49
CA LEU A 58 -12.91 -6.45 -8.30
C LEU A 58 -13.16 -7.74 -7.50
N SER A 59 -12.71 -7.78 -6.24
CA SER A 59 -12.95 -8.90 -5.33
C SER A 59 -14.43 -9.05 -5.04
N PHE A 60 -15.12 -7.96 -4.73
CA PHE A 60 -16.57 -7.97 -4.53
C PHE A 60 -17.33 -8.30 -5.80
N HIS A 61 -16.99 -7.71 -6.95
CA HIS A 61 -17.68 -8.00 -8.21
C HIS A 61 -17.59 -9.48 -8.61
N ARG A 62 -16.51 -10.19 -8.20
CA ARG A 62 -16.38 -11.63 -8.41
C ARG A 62 -17.24 -12.48 -7.46
N SER A 63 -17.52 -11.99 -6.25
CA SER A 63 -18.36 -12.67 -5.26
C SER A 63 -19.85 -12.32 -5.43
N ASP A 64 -20.17 -11.03 -5.58
CA ASP A 64 -21.48 -10.48 -5.88
C ASP A 64 -21.31 -9.31 -6.87
N GLY A 65 -21.78 -9.51 -8.11
CA GLY A 65 -21.59 -8.58 -9.21
C GLY A 65 -22.19 -7.19 -9.00
N ARG A 66 -23.18 -7.03 -8.11
CA ARG A 66 -23.90 -5.77 -7.88
C ARG A 66 -23.62 -5.15 -6.51
N LEU A 67 -23.16 -5.93 -5.53
CA LEU A 67 -22.96 -5.47 -4.16
C LEU A 67 -22.22 -4.13 -4.05
N PHE A 68 -21.12 -3.94 -4.76
CA PHE A 68 -20.38 -2.69 -4.69
C PHE A 68 -21.19 -1.49 -5.22
N ALA A 69 -21.93 -1.68 -6.31
CA ALA A 69 -22.79 -0.65 -6.88
C ALA A 69 -23.99 -0.34 -5.97
N ASP A 70 -24.57 -1.39 -5.37
CA ASP A 70 -25.70 -1.27 -4.44
C ASP A 70 -25.26 -0.55 -3.14
N LEU A 71 -24.12 -0.92 -2.55
CA LEU A 71 -23.52 -0.21 -1.40
C LEU A 71 -23.18 1.24 -1.72
N TRP A 72 -22.67 1.51 -2.93
CA TRP A 72 -22.35 2.87 -3.37
C TRP A 72 -23.62 3.71 -3.55
N ALA A 73 -24.66 3.16 -4.18
CA ALA A 73 -25.96 3.82 -4.33
C ALA A 73 -26.62 4.07 -2.95
N ALA A 74 -26.52 3.09 -2.05
CA ALA A 74 -27.02 3.18 -0.69
C ALA A 74 -26.37 4.32 0.12
N ARG A 75 -25.15 4.76 -0.20
CA ARG A 75 -24.49 5.90 0.48
C ARG A 75 -25.28 7.20 0.33
N ALA A 76 -25.93 7.42 -0.81
CA ALA A 76 -26.64 8.66 -1.13
C ALA A 76 -28.12 8.66 -0.74
N ALA A 77 -28.64 7.56 -0.23
CA ALA A 77 -30.07 7.45 0.10
C ALA A 77 -30.46 8.35 1.29
N PRO A 78 -31.76 8.67 1.46
CA PRO A 78 -32.28 9.35 2.65
C PRO A 78 -32.17 8.50 3.93
N GLU A 79 -32.25 9.15 5.10
CA GLU A 79 -32.16 8.50 6.42
C GLU A 79 -33.27 7.48 6.68
N ALA A 80 -34.48 7.71 6.15
CA ALA A 80 -35.62 6.81 6.26
C ALA A 80 -35.42 5.43 5.60
N GLU A 81 -34.50 5.33 4.62
CA GLU A 81 -34.22 4.08 3.90
C GLU A 81 -33.04 3.31 4.50
N ARG A 82 -32.46 3.78 5.62
CA ARG A 82 -31.30 3.14 6.27
C ARG A 82 -31.52 1.66 6.59
N PRO A 83 -32.66 1.19 7.14
CA PRO A 83 -32.88 -0.24 7.41
C PRO A 83 -32.78 -1.13 6.16
N ALA A 84 -33.20 -0.63 5.00
CA ALA A 84 -33.06 -1.36 3.73
C ALA A 84 -31.60 -1.50 3.28
N ARG A 85 -30.72 -0.55 3.62
CA ARG A 85 -29.27 -0.63 3.35
C ARG A 85 -28.59 -1.78 4.08
N TYR A 86 -29.15 -2.22 5.20
CA TYR A 86 -28.60 -3.34 5.96
C TYR A 86 -28.76 -4.68 5.24
N ALA A 87 -29.63 -4.77 4.22
CA ALA A 87 -29.62 -5.92 3.33
C ALA A 87 -28.29 -6.01 2.55
N ASP A 88 -27.80 -4.89 2.02
CA ASP A 88 -26.53 -4.83 1.29
C ASP A 88 -25.33 -5.03 2.23
N VAL A 89 -25.39 -4.45 3.44
CA VAL A 89 -24.38 -4.69 4.47
C VAL A 89 -24.37 -6.15 4.91
N GLY A 90 -25.53 -6.80 4.97
CA GLY A 90 -25.64 -8.23 5.26
C GLY A 90 -24.96 -9.09 4.18
N ARG A 91 -25.24 -8.81 2.90
CA ARG A 91 -24.53 -9.47 1.78
C ARG A 91 -23.02 -9.25 1.85
N PHE A 92 -22.59 -8.04 2.18
CA PHE A 92 -21.18 -7.73 2.40
C PHE A 92 -20.57 -8.56 3.53
N LEU A 93 -21.21 -8.58 4.70
CA LEU A 93 -20.71 -9.34 5.86
C LEU A 93 -20.71 -10.85 5.59
N ALA A 94 -21.68 -11.38 4.85
CA ALA A 94 -21.71 -12.79 4.46
C ALA A 94 -20.47 -13.18 3.63
N ILE A 95 -20.09 -12.36 2.64
CA ILE A 95 -18.86 -12.58 1.86
C ILE A 95 -17.62 -12.49 2.75
N MET A 96 -17.62 -11.62 3.76
CA MET A 96 -16.48 -11.50 4.68
C MET A 96 -16.38 -12.73 5.61
N VAL A 97 -17.49 -13.23 6.14
CA VAL A 97 -17.54 -14.44 6.99
C VAL A 97 -17.16 -15.69 6.18
N GLU A 98 -17.51 -15.76 4.91
CA GLU A 98 -17.05 -16.85 4.02
C GLU A 98 -15.52 -16.87 3.90
N ARG A 99 -14.88 -15.69 3.87
CA ARG A 99 -13.42 -15.55 3.74
C ARG A 99 -12.69 -15.74 5.06
N ASP A 100 -13.30 -15.31 6.15
CA ASP A 100 -12.81 -15.50 7.51
C ASP A 100 -13.97 -15.96 8.41
N PRO A 101 -14.11 -17.27 8.61
CA PRO A 101 -15.16 -17.81 9.47
C PRO A 101 -15.08 -17.30 10.91
N GLY A 102 -13.91 -16.86 11.38
CA GLY A 102 -13.72 -16.31 12.74
C GLY A 102 -14.11 -14.83 12.88
N LEU A 103 -14.57 -14.20 11.81
CA LEU A 103 -14.80 -12.76 11.76
C LEU A 103 -15.95 -12.28 12.64
N LEU A 104 -16.99 -13.10 12.83
CA LEU A 104 -18.14 -12.83 13.68
C LEU A 104 -18.20 -13.87 14.80
N ASP A 105 -18.76 -13.50 15.95
CA ASP A 105 -19.15 -14.47 16.96
C ASP A 105 -20.48 -15.14 16.59
N ASP A 106 -20.88 -16.14 17.36
CA ASP A 106 -22.04 -16.96 17.03
C ASP A 106 -23.36 -16.17 17.09
N GLU A 107 -23.45 -15.16 17.97
CA GLU A 107 -24.60 -14.27 18.05
C GLU A 107 -24.74 -13.39 16.79
N ALA A 108 -23.67 -12.71 16.38
CA ALA A 108 -23.68 -11.90 15.17
C ALA A 108 -23.91 -12.76 13.90
N ARG A 109 -23.41 -14.00 13.89
CA ARG A 109 -23.64 -14.95 12.79
C ARG A 109 -25.10 -15.38 12.70
N ALA A 110 -25.75 -15.67 13.83
CA ALA A 110 -27.18 -16.00 13.85
C ALA A 110 -28.05 -14.85 13.32
N VAL A 111 -27.70 -13.60 13.64
CA VAL A 111 -28.37 -12.40 13.10
C VAL A 111 -28.15 -12.26 11.60
N LEU A 112 -26.94 -12.56 11.10
CA LEU A 112 -26.62 -12.51 9.68
C LEU A 112 -27.40 -13.55 8.87
N ASP A 113 -27.52 -14.78 9.39
CA ASP A 113 -28.14 -15.90 8.69
C ASP A 113 -29.67 -15.85 8.68
N GLY A 114 -30.30 -15.26 9.72
CA GLY A 114 -31.76 -15.32 9.89
C GLY A 114 -32.45 -14.05 10.41
N GLY A 115 -31.71 -13.02 10.81
CA GLY A 115 -32.28 -11.83 11.47
C GLY A 115 -32.87 -10.77 10.52
N GLY A 116 -32.53 -10.83 9.24
CA GLY A 116 -32.96 -9.83 8.25
C GLY A 116 -32.39 -8.41 8.50
N PRO A 117 -32.78 -7.42 7.68
CA PRO A 117 -32.15 -6.11 7.69
C PRO A 117 -32.33 -5.32 8.99
N ALA A 118 -33.47 -5.48 9.67
CA ALA A 118 -33.77 -4.78 10.92
C ALA A 118 -32.94 -5.30 12.11
N ALA A 119 -32.71 -6.61 12.20
CA ALA A 119 -31.84 -7.16 13.24
C ALA A 119 -30.37 -6.80 13.00
N LEU A 120 -29.95 -6.75 11.73
CA LEU A 120 -28.61 -6.32 11.36
C LEU A 120 -28.38 -4.83 11.66
N TRP A 121 -29.40 -3.97 11.52
CA TRP A 121 -29.35 -2.58 11.98
C TRP A 121 -29.03 -2.52 13.47
N THR A 122 -29.80 -3.21 14.33
CA THR A 122 -29.60 -3.21 15.78
C THR A 122 -28.21 -3.74 16.16
N LEU A 123 -27.72 -4.76 15.46
CA LEU A 123 -26.39 -5.33 15.72
C LEU A 123 -25.24 -4.36 15.39
N LEU A 124 -25.41 -3.52 14.36
CA LEU A 124 -24.35 -2.67 13.82
C LEU A 124 -24.52 -1.18 14.20
N ASN A 125 -25.62 -0.79 14.84
CA ASN A 125 -25.86 0.59 15.24
C ASN A 125 -25.05 0.93 16.51
N PRO A 126 -24.00 1.77 16.42
CA PRO A 126 -23.15 2.06 17.58
C PRO A 126 -23.87 2.83 18.69
N GLU A 127 -24.98 3.53 18.38
CA GLU A 127 -25.79 4.25 19.38
C GLU A 127 -26.54 3.29 20.34
N ASP A 128 -26.83 2.07 19.87
CA ASP A 128 -27.50 1.02 20.65
C ASP A 128 -26.51 0.03 21.30
N GLY A 129 -25.21 0.38 21.34
CA GLY A 129 -24.14 -0.51 21.80
C GLY A 129 -23.68 -1.55 20.76
N GLY A 130 -24.04 -1.34 19.48
CA GLY A 130 -23.71 -2.21 18.36
C GLY A 130 -22.22 -2.22 17.98
N THR A 131 -21.89 -3.10 17.04
CA THR A 131 -20.50 -3.36 16.63
C THR A 131 -20.00 -2.30 15.65
N ASN A 132 -18.94 -1.59 16.03
CA ASN A 132 -18.30 -0.56 15.20
C ASN A 132 -17.45 -1.21 14.09
N LEU A 133 -17.71 -0.88 12.83
CA LEU A 133 -16.93 -1.36 11.68
C LEU A 133 -15.73 -0.43 11.43
N THR A 134 -14.52 -0.98 11.36
CA THR A 134 -13.31 -0.21 11.01
C THR A 134 -12.52 -0.94 9.93
N ILE A 135 -12.17 -0.23 8.85
CA ILE A 135 -11.28 -0.76 7.80
C ILE A 135 -9.84 -0.44 8.17
N VAL A 136 -8.96 -1.44 8.14
CA VAL A 136 -7.52 -1.27 8.35
C VAL A 136 -6.68 -2.01 7.32
N GLY A 137 -5.39 -1.65 7.24
CA GLY A 137 -4.40 -2.47 6.58
C GLY A 137 -4.03 -3.68 7.44
N GLY A 138 -3.99 -4.88 6.85
CA GLY A 138 -3.57 -6.10 7.53
C GLY A 138 -4.67 -7.14 7.65
N ALA A 139 -4.62 -7.95 8.72
CA ALA A 139 -5.56 -9.01 8.98
C ALA A 139 -6.83 -8.50 9.68
N SER A 140 -7.95 -9.18 9.44
CA SER A 140 -9.21 -8.91 10.09
C SER A 140 -9.19 -9.43 11.53
N LYS A 141 -9.83 -8.72 12.45
CA LYS A 141 -9.98 -9.17 13.83
C LYS A 141 -11.18 -8.54 14.53
N ILE A 142 -11.73 -9.26 15.50
CA ILE A 142 -12.67 -8.68 16.46
C ILE A 142 -11.85 -8.08 17.61
N VAL A 143 -12.09 -6.81 17.91
CA VAL A 143 -11.53 -6.14 19.09
C VAL A 143 -12.68 -5.81 20.03
N VAL A 144 -12.76 -6.51 21.16
CA VAL A 144 -13.71 -6.18 22.22
C VAL A 144 -13.09 -5.06 23.05
N THR A 145 -13.73 -3.88 23.05
CA THR A 145 -13.30 -2.73 23.85
C THR A 145 -14.28 -2.51 25.02
N PRO A 146 -13.88 -1.84 26.11
CA PRO A 146 -14.77 -1.50 27.23
C PRO A 146 -16.01 -0.66 26.80
N GLU A 147 -15.89 0.04 25.67
CA GLU A 147 -16.91 0.91 25.07
C GLU A 147 -17.84 0.18 24.08
N GLY A 148 -17.60 -1.12 23.82
CA GLY A 148 -18.36 -1.92 22.85
C GLY A 148 -17.49 -2.80 21.95
N ARG A 149 -18.12 -3.46 20.98
CA ARG A 149 -17.44 -4.37 20.03
C ARG A 149 -16.95 -3.60 18.81
N ARG A 150 -15.71 -3.85 18.37
CA ARG A 150 -15.17 -3.29 17.12
C ARG A 150 -14.79 -4.41 16.17
N LEU A 151 -15.42 -4.43 15.00
CA LEU A 151 -15.08 -5.33 13.91
C LEU A 151 -14.05 -4.64 13.00
N GLN A 152 -12.82 -5.13 13.05
CA GLN A 152 -11.73 -4.62 12.23
C GLN A 152 -11.62 -5.47 10.96
N LEU A 153 -11.94 -4.85 9.83
CA LEU A 153 -11.84 -5.47 8.51
C LEU A 153 -10.48 -5.14 7.89
N GLY A 154 -9.68 -6.18 7.72
CA GLY A 154 -8.40 -6.15 7.06
C GLY A 154 -8.48 -6.26 5.54
N THR A 155 -7.33 -6.14 4.90
CA THR A 155 -7.14 -6.38 3.47
C THR A 155 -7.44 -7.83 3.08
N ASP A 156 -7.26 -8.77 4.00
CA ASP A 156 -7.57 -10.19 3.84
C ASP A 156 -9.07 -10.44 3.62
N ALA A 157 -9.93 -9.88 4.46
CA ALA A 157 -11.38 -9.99 4.28
C ALA A 157 -11.83 -9.22 3.04
N LEU A 158 -11.35 -7.99 2.84
CA LEU A 158 -11.79 -7.13 1.73
C LEU A 158 -11.37 -7.66 0.35
N MET A 159 -10.15 -8.18 0.22
CA MET A 159 -9.59 -8.59 -1.08
C MET A 159 -9.55 -10.11 -1.26
N GLY A 160 -9.75 -10.91 -0.22
CA GLY A 160 -9.65 -12.37 -0.28
C GLY A 160 -8.27 -12.81 -0.76
N GLY A 161 -8.24 -13.79 -1.68
CA GLY A 161 -6.98 -14.28 -2.27
C GLY A 161 -6.14 -13.22 -3.00
N MET A 162 -6.72 -12.07 -3.36
CA MET A 162 -5.99 -10.96 -3.98
C MET A 162 -5.20 -10.12 -2.96
N ALA A 163 -5.43 -10.30 -1.66
CA ALA A 163 -4.70 -9.57 -0.60
C ALA A 163 -3.18 -9.76 -0.72
N ASN A 164 -2.73 -10.92 -1.18
CA ASN A 164 -1.31 -11.22 -1.43
C ASN A 164 -0.67 -10.30 -2.49
N LEU A 165 -1.45 -9.77 -3.43
CA LEU A 165 -0.98 -8.82 -4.44
C LEU A 165 -0.83 -7.40 -3.87
N TYR A 166 -1.48 -7.13 -2.73
CA TYR A 166 -1.54 -5.82 -2.11
C TYR A 166 -0.58 -5.75 -0.91
N ASN A 167 0.71 -5.53 -1.22
CA ASN A 167 1.73 -5.28 -0.20
C ASN A 167 2.34 -3.88 -0.39
N VAL A 168 2.07 -2.97 0.56
CA VAL A 168 2.50 -1.57 0.48
C VAL A 168 4.02 -1.44 0.36
N GLY A 169 4.79 -2.21 1.12
CA GLY A 169 6.26 -2.19 1.07
C GLY A 169 6.80 -2.68 -0.27
N PHE A 170 6.24 -3.77 -0.78
CA PHE A 170 6.58 -4.28 -2.10
C PHE A 170 6.22 -3.27 -3.21
N LEU A 171 5.01 -2.70 -3.19
CA LEU A 171 4.56 -1.70 -4.16
C LEU A 171 5.46 -0.46 -4.14
N PHE A 172 5.85 -0.01 -2.95
CA PHE A 172 6.82 1.08 -2.78
C PHE A 172 8.17 0.74 -3.44
N VAL A 173 8.76 -0.41 -3.10
CA VAL A 173 10.07 -0.81 -3.64
C VAL A 173 9.99 -1.03 -5.15
N ALA A 174 8.93 -1.70 -5.63
CA ALA A 174 8.69 -1.96 -7.04
C ALA A 174 8.54 -0.65 -7.82
N TRP A 175 7.76 0.31 -7.31
CA TRP A 175 7.60 1.64 -7.90
C TRP A 175 8.94 2.35 -8.04
N PHE A 176 9.69 2.52 -6.95
CA PHE A 176 10.96 3.25 -6.99
C PHE A 176 12.01 2.56 -7.85
N THR A 177 12.03 1.22 -7.85
CA THR A 177 12.93 0.42 -8.67
C THR A 177 12.59 0.57 -10.15
N ALA A 178 11.34 0.30 -10.54
CA ALA A 178 10.89 0.36 -11.93
C ALA A 178 10.89 1.78 -12.47
N ALA A 179 10.31 2.76 -11.77
CA ALA A 179 10.26 4.14 -12.22
C ALA A 179 11.66 4.73 -12.41
N THR A 180 12.62 4.42 -11.51
CA THR A 180 14.01 4.89 -11.66
C THR A 180 14.69 4.20 -12.83
N ARG A 181 14.50 2.88 -13.02
CA ARG A 181 15.13 2.13 -14.09
C ARG A 181 14.60 2.49 -15.48
N LEU A 182 13.28 2.53 -15.62
CA LEU A 182 12.58 2.83 -16.88
C LEU A 182 12.74 4.31 -17.24
N GLY A 183 12.72 5.19 -16.25
CA GLY A 183 12.99 6.61 -16.41
C GLY A 183 14.47 6.97 -16.58
N ARG A 184 15.37 5.98 -16.71
CA ARG A 184 16.83 6.19 -16.85
C ARG A 184 17.43 7.12 -15.80
N GLY A 185 16.99 6.97 -14.55
CA GLY A 185 17.37 7.79 -13.40
C GLY A 185 16.40 8.95 -13.10
N ARG A 186 15.31 9.10 -13.84
CA ARG A 186 14.27 10.12 -13.63
C ARG A 186 12.92 9.48 -13.35
N THR A 187 12.52 9.44 -12.09
CA THR A 187 11.11 9.23 -11.72
C THR A 187 10.30 10.48 -12.03
N ALA A 188 8.97 10.40 -11.95
CA ALA A 188 8.09 11.56 -12.18
C ALA A 188 8.44 12.73 -11.25
N GLY A 189 8.65 12.48 -9.96
CA GLY A 189 9.09 13.50 -9.01
C GLY A 189 10.47 14.07 -9.34
N LYS A 190 11.42 13.22 -9.76
CA LYS A 190 12.76 13.68 -10.18
C LYS A 190 12.71 14.52 -11.46
N LEU A 191 11.83 14.18 -12.39
CA LEU A 191 11.58 14.96 -13.60
C LEU A 191 11.07 16.37 -13.24
N LEU A 192 10.06 16.47 -12.38
CA LEU A 192 9.50 17.75 -11.92
C LEU A 192 10.52 18.58 -11.13
N ALA A 193 11.32 17.93 -10.27
CA ALA A 193 12.38 18.60 -9.51
C ALA A 193 13.65 18.90 -10.32
N ARG A 194 13.67 18.57 -11.62
CA ARG A 194 14.84 18.71 -12.52
C ARG A 194 16.10 18.03 -11.98
N THR A 195 15.95 16.83 -11.43
CA THR A 195 17.05 16.00 -10.93
C THR A 195 17.14 14.68 -11.70
N ARG A 196 18.29 14.01 -11.60
CA ARG A 196 18.51 12.70 -12.23
C ARG A 196 19.51 11.91 -11.40
N VAL A 197 19.25 10.61 -11.26
CA VAL A 197 20.23 9.66 -10.75
C VAL A 197 21.13 9.22 -11.89
N VAL A 198 22.44 9.35 -11.68
CA VAL A 198 23.48 8.87 -12.61
C VAL A 198 24.49 8.05 -11.83
N ARG A 199 25.05 7.02 -12.46
CA ARG A 199 26.14 6.24 -11.90
C ARG A 199 27.45 6.97 -12.17
N LEU A 200 28.38 6.94 -11.22
CA LEU A 200 29.63 7.70 -11.31
C LEU A 200 30.51 7.24 -12.47
N ASP A 201 30.43 5.97 -12.86
CA ASP A 201 31.15 5.39 -14.00
C ASP A 201 30.47 5.64 -15.36
N GLY A 202 29.40 6.44 -15.41
CA GLY A 202 28.67 6.80 -16.63
C GLY A 202 27.80 5.69 -17.22
N ARG A 203 27.89 4.46 -16.70
CA ARG A 203 27.13 3.33 -17.22
C ARG A 203 25.63 3.44 -16.85
N PRO A 204 24.74 2.80 -17.62
CA PRO A 204 23.32 2.77 -17.28
C PRO A 204 23.06 2.15 -15.91
N LEU A 205 22.05 2.67 -15.20
CA LEU A 205 21.60 2.09 -13.93
C LEU A 205 21.08 0.67 -14.16
N SER A 206 21.61 -0.29 -13.41
CA SER A 206 21.08 -1.66 -13.38
C SER A 206 19.81 -1.74 -12.53
N TRP A 207 19.09 -2.86 -12.66
CA TRP A 207 17.96 -3.16 -11.78
C TRP A 207 18.38 -3.23 -10.32
N TRP A 208 19.54 -3.82 -10.04
CA TRP A 208 20.10 -3.90 -8.70
C TRP A 208 20.45 -2.52 -8.14
N ASP A 209 21.05 -1.65 -8.95
CA ASP A 209 21.33 -0.25 -8.56
C ASP A 209 20.03 0.46 -8.16
N CYS A 210 18.94 0.25 -8.91
CA CYS A 210 17.66 0.89 -8.63
C CYS A 210 16.98 0.28 -7.39
N PHE A 211 17.06 -1.04 -7.22
CA PHE A 211 16.53 -1.75 -6.06
C PHE A 211 17.23 -1.36 -4.76
N GLY A 212 18.56 -1.36 -4.73
CA GLY A 212 19.34 -0.95 -3.57
C GLY A 212 19.05 0.50 -3.16
N ARG A 213 18.79 1.38 -4.13
CA ARG A 213 18.36 2.75 -3.86
C ARG A 213 16.96 2.83 -3.26
N ALA A 214 16.02 2.03 -3.77
CA ALA A 214 14.67 1.95 -3.20
C ALA A 214 14.72 1.46 -1.74
N GLY A 215 15.49 0.41 -1.46
CA GLY A 215 15.74 -0.09 -0.10
C GLY A 215 16.42 0.94 0.81
N GLY A 216 17.34 1.74 0.27
CA GLY A 216 17.99 2.83 1.01
C GLY A 216 17.00 3.90 1.51
N TYR A 217 15.93 4.18 0.76
CA TYR A 217 14.86 5.08 1.24
C TYR A 217 14.11 4.48 2.43
N SER A 218 13.80 3.18 2.37
CA SER A 218 13.14 2.47 3.48
C SER A 218 14.02 2.43 4.74
N ALA A 219 15.32 2.15 4.58
CA ALA A 219 16.28 2.16 5.69
C ALA A 219 16.38 3.55 6.34
N SER A 220 16.41 4.61 5.52
CA SER A 220 16.42 5.99 6.01
C SER A 220 15.15 6.35 6.78
N ALA A 221 13.99 5.89 6.33
CA ALA A 221 12.73 6.10 7.04
C ALA A 221 12.69 5.34 8.38
N ALA A 222 13.18 4.09 8.40
CA ALA A 222 13.23 3.27 9.60
C ALA A 222 14.14 3.85 10.69
N THR A 223 15.22 4.53 10.29
CA THR A 223 16.14 5.21 11.22
C THR A 223 15.72 6.64 11.55
N ALA A 224 14.45 7.00 11.36
CA ALA A 224 13.92 8.35 11.61
C ALA A 224 14.73 9.47 10.94
N LEU A 225 15.34 9.17 9.78
CA LEU A 225 16.23 10.07 9.06
C LEU A 225 17.47 10.49 9.89
N LEU A 226 17.92 9.72 10.89
CA LEU A 226 19.10 9.99 11.71
C LEU A 226 20.34 10.29 10.87
N GLY A 227 20.57 9.53 9.80
CA GLY A 227 21.67 9.77 8.86
C GLY A 227 21.59 11.10 8.10
N PHE A 228 20.47 11.83 8.18
CA PHE A 228 20.32 13.21 7.67
C PHE A 228 20.50 14.27 8.76
N LEU A 229 20.37 13.91 10.04
CA LEU A 229 20.65 14.79 11.17
C LEU A 229 22.15 14.87 11.46
N GLU A 230 22.90 13.82 11.09
CA GLU A 230 24.35 13.72 11.27
C GLU A 230 25.17 14.26 10.08
N ALA A 231 24.51 14.66 8.98
CA ALA A 231 25.13 15.07 7.71
C ALA A 231 25.14 16.58 7.51
#